data_AF-A0A0R3Q0P2-F1
#
_entry.id   AF-A0A0R3Q0P2-F1
#
_cell.length_a   1.000
_cell.length_b   1.000
_cell.length_c   1.000
_cell.angle_alpha   90.00
_cell.angle_beta   90.00
_cell.angle_gamma   90.00
#
_symmetry.space_group_name_H-M   'P 1'
#
loop_
_entity.id
_entity.type
_entity.pdbx_description
1 polymer ?
#
loop_
_entity_poly.entity_id
_entity_poly.type
_entity_poly.pdbx_seq_one_letter_code
_entity_poly.pdbx_strand_id
1 'polypeptide(L)'
;MGVKIDGRQLHHLRFAAAIVLIAPNISQSQRMLDDLDEAYGKIGLRRNLTKAMFVKNGLVSHAPITLNGTIISECSSYSYLGR
;
A
#
# COMPACT_ATOMS: atom_id res chain seq x y z
N MET A 1 -1.16 -9.49 -24.08
CA MET A 1 -1.09 -9.84 -22.65
C MET A 1 -1.86 -8.75 -21.90
N GLY A 2 -2.94 -9.10 -21.18
CA GLY A 2 -3.86 -8.11 -20.57
C GLY A 2 -4.50 -8.68 -19.31
N VAL A 3 -4.93 -7.81 -18.39
CA VAL A 3 -5.52 -8.23 -17.11
C VAL A 3 -7.03 -8.46 -17.32
N LYS A 4 -7.54 -9.60 -16.85
CA LYS A 4 -8.99 -9.89 -16.90
C LYS A 4 -9.63 -9.53 -15.57
N ILE A 5 -10.52 -8.53 -15.58
CA ILE A 5 -11.27 -8.06 -14.41
C ILE A 5 -12.76 -8.16 -14.74
N ASP A 6 -13.54 -8.83 -13.88
CA ASP A 6 -14.99 -9.03 -14.04
C ASP A 6 -15.41 -9.51 -15.44
N GLY A 7 -14.67 -10.48 -15.98
CA GLY A 7 -14.94 -11.05 -17.31
C GLY A 7 -14.42 -10.20 -18.49
N ARG A 8 -14.01 -8.95 -18.28
CA ARG A 8 -13.48 -8.06 -19.31
C ARG A 8 -11.96 -8.13 -19.39
N GLN A 9 -11.42 -8.20 -20.60
CA GLN A 9 -9.98 -8.17 -20.84
C GLN A 9 -9.53 -6.73 -21.09
N LEU A 10 -8.68 -6.21 -20.20
CA LEU A 10 -8.14 -4.86 -20.27
C LEU A 10 -6.75 -4.88 -20.92
N HIS A 11 -6.60 -4.13 -22.00
CA HIS A 11 -5.37 -4.08 -22.81
C HIS A 11 -4.51 -2.82 -22.54
N HIS A 12 -5.07 -1.80 -21.90
CA HIS A 12 -4.39 -0.52 -21.61
C HIS A 12 -4.58 -0.11 -20.14
N LEU A 13 -3.94 -0.82 -19.20
CA LEU A 13 -3.90 -0.36 -17.81
C LEU A 13 -2.84 0.73 -17.62
N ARG A 14 -3.26 1.86 -17.05
CA ARG A 14 -2.36 2.81 -16.40
C ARG A 14 -2.38 2.54 -14.90
N PHE A 15 -1.20 2.38 -14.31
CA PHE A 15 -1.05 2.25 -12.87
C PHE A 15 -0.47 3.52 -12.28
N ALA A 16 -0.97 3.92 -11.12
CA ALA A 16 -0.32 4.94 -10.31
C ALA A 16 1.06 4.43 -9.86
N ALA A 17 2.08 5.27 -9.95
CA ALA A 17 3.44 4.91 -9.50
C ALA A 17 3.54 4.79 -7.96
N ALA A 18 2.59 5.39 -7.23
CA ALA A 18 2.50 5.36 -5.77
C ALA A 18 1.04 5.42 -5.31
N ILE A 19 0.77 4.88 -4.13
CA ILE A 19 -0.52 4.94 -3.43
C ILE A 19 -0.24 5.34 -1.99
N VAL A 20 -1.03 6.28 -1.46
CA VAL A 20 -1.00 6.69 -0.05
C VAL A 20 -2.26 6.18 0.63
N LEU A 21 -2.10 5.52 1.77
CA LEU A 21 -3.20 5.06 2.63
C LEU A 21 -3.21 5.92 3.91
N ILE A 22 -4.38 6.39 4.31
CA ILE A 22 -4.56 7.20 5.51
C ILE A 22 -5.58 6.50 6.40
N ALA A 23 -5.22 6.24 7.66
CA ALA A 23 -6.10 5.63 8.64
C ALA A 23 -5.88 6.26 10.03
N PRO A 24 -6.89 6.23 10.92
CA PRO A 24 -6.81 6.82 12.25
C PRO A 24 -5.95 6.02 13.25
N ASN A 25 -5.63 4.76 12.97
CA ASN A 25 -4.82 3.91 13.84
C ASN A 25 -4.14 2.78 13.06
N ILE A 26 -3.13 2.16 13.68
CA ILE A 26 -2.30 1.10 13.08
C ILE A 26 -3.13 -0.11 12.67
N SER A 27 -4.09 -0.54 13.48
CA SER A 27 -4.92 -1.71 13.15
C SER A 27 -5.79 -1.49 11.92
N GLN A 28 -6.27 -0.27 11.69
CA GLN A 28 -6.97 0.08 10.45
C GLN A 28 -6.00 0.20 9.27
N SER A 29 -4.83 0.84 9.45
CA SER A 29 -3.80 0.90 8.41
C SER A 29 -3.36 -0.49 7.94
N GLN A 30 -3.18 -1.43 8.88
CA GLN A 30 -2.80 -2.81 8.59
C GLN A 30 -3.86 -3.52 7.75
N ARG A 31 -5.14 -3.44 8.15
CA ARG A 31 -6.25 -4.02 7.37
C ARG A 31 -6.33 -3.45 5.96
N MET A 32 -6.25 -2.13 5.82
CA MET A 32 -6.26 -1.48 4.51
C MET A 32 -5.08 -1.92 3.63
N LEU A 33 -3.93 -2.18 4.24
CA LEU A 33 -2.74 -2.65 3.56
C LEU A 33 -2.88 -4.11 3.10
N ASP A 34 -3.44 -4.97 3.95
CA ASP A 34 -3.70 -6.39 3.64
C ASP A 34 -4.74 -6.53 2.51
N ASP A 35 -5.84 -5.77 2.59
CA ASP A 35 -6.88 -5.73 1.55
C ASP A 35 -6.30 -5.27 0.21
N LEU A 36 -5.39 -4.29 0.24
CA LEU A 36 -4.72 -3.78 -0.95
C LEU A 36 -3.77 -4.83 -1.55
N ASP A 37 -3.02 -5.57 -0.73
CA ASP A 37 -2.13 -6.64 -1.20
C ASP A 37 -2.93 -7.79 -1.83
N GLU A 38 -4.04 -8.19 -1.20
CA GLU A 38 -4.95 -9.20 -1.75
C GLU A 38 -5.52 -8.76 -3.11
N ALA A 39 -5.98 -7.51 -3.20
CA ALA A 39 -6.50 -6.95 -4.44
C ALA A 39 -5.44 -6.92 -5.55
N TYR A 40 -4.20 -6.53 -5.23
CA TYR A 40 -3.08 -6.56 -6.16
C TYR A 40 -2.79 -7.99 -6.64
N GLY A 41 -2.79 -8.97 -5.74
CA GLY A 41 -2.60 -10.38 -6.06
C GLY A 41 -3.64 -10.92 -7.05
N LYS A 42 -4.92 -10.58 -6.86
CA LYS A 42 -6.03 -11.00 -7.74
C LYS A 42 -5.85 -10.55 -9.19
N ILE A 43 -5.26 -9.39 -9.40
CA ILE A 43 -5.02 -8.82 -10.73
C ILE A 43 -3.60 -9.07 -11.27
N GLY A 44 -2.83 -9.94 -10.58
CA GLY A 44 -1.49 -10.34 -10.99
C GLY A 44 -0.44 -9.22 -10.84
N LEU A 45 -0.70 -8.23 -10.00
CA LEU A 45 0.24 -7.16 -9.71
C LEU A 45 1.04 -7.47 -8.46
N ARG A 46 2.31 -7.09 -8.50
CA ARG A 46 3.21 -7.21 -7.36
C ARG A 46 3.62 -5.83 -6.88
N ARG A 47 3.41 -5.55 -5.60
CA ARG A 47 3.85 -4.32 -4.96
C ARG A 47 5.33 -4.42 -4.57
N ASN A 48 6.05 -3.31 -4.61
CA ASN A 48 7.45 -3.27 -4.18
C ASN A 48 7.52 -2.92 -2.68
N LEU A 49 7.63 -3.95 -1.83
CA LEU A 49 7.65 -3.79 -0.37
C LEU A 49 8.85 -2.99 0.14
N THR A 50 10.00 -3.00 -0.54
CA THR A 50 11.18 -2.25 -0.09
C THR A 50 11.03 -0.73 -0.25
N LYS A 51 10.05 -0.30 -1.05
CA LYS A 51 9.69 1.13 -1.21
C LYS A 51 8.49 1.53 -0.36
N ALA A 52 7.87 0.59 0.35
CA ALA A 52 6.76 0.90 1.23
C ALA A 52 7.30 1.54 2.52
N MET A 53 6.72 2.67 2.88
CA MET A 53 7.01 3.39 4.10
C MET A 53 5.69 3.85 4.71
N PHE A 54 5.66 3.96 6.03
CA PHE A 54 4.55 4.61 6.74
C PHE A 54 5.04 5.81 7.53
N VAL A 55 4.12 6.73 7.80
CA VAL A 55 4.33 7.89 8.67
C VAL A 55 3.24 7.83 9.73
N LYS A 56 3.58 8.10 10.99
CA LYS A 56 2.61 8.21 12.08
C LYS A 56 2.81 9.50 12.86
N ASN A 57 1.73 9.99 13.48
CA ASN A 57 1.84 11.08 14.44
C ASN A 57 2.34 10.55 15.80
N GLY A 58 2.92 11.43 16.62
CA GLY A 58 3.43 11.09 17.97
C GLY A 58 2.36 10.60 18.96
N LEU A 59 1.08 10.78 18.64
CA LEU A 59 -0.05 10.27 19.43
C LEU A 59 -0.34 8.78 19.17
N VAL A 60 0.16 8.22 18.07
CA VAL A 60 -0.08 6.82 17.71
C VAL A 60 0.91 5.93 18.44
N SER A 61 0.42 4.86 19.06
CA SER A 61 1.25 3.90 19.77
C SER A 61 2.32 3.28 18.88
N HIS A 62 3.46 2.91 19.48
CA HIS A 62 4.53 2.26 18.75
C HIS A 62 4.18 0.79 18.49
N ALA A 63 3.62 0.50 17.32
CA ALA A 63 3.42 -0.87 16.85
C ALA A 63 3.94 -1.02 15.41
N PRO A 64 4.62 -2.13 15.09
CA PRO A 64 5.10 -2.38 13.73
C PRO A 64 3.93 -2.67 12.81
N ILE A 65 4.06 -2.22 11.55
CA ILE A 65 3.21 -2.64 10.44
C ILE A 65 3.99 -3.71 9.68
N THR A 66 3.34 -4.83 9.38
CA THR A 66 3.96 -5.96 8.67
C THR A 66 3.15 -6.30 7.43
N LEU A 67 3.80 -6.71 6.35
CA LEU A 67 3.10 -7.25 5.18
C LEU A 67 3.89 -8.44 4.66
N ASN A 68 3.24 -9.59 4.49
CA ASN A 68 3.88 -10.84 4.07
C ASN A 68 5.13 -11.19 4.90
N GLY A 69 5.04 -10.99 6.23
CA GLY A 69 6.15 -11.22 7.18
C GLY A 69 7.28 -10.18 7.14
N THR A 70 7.21 -9.17 6.27
CA THR A 70 8.19 -8.09 6.17
C THR A 70 7.73 -6.88 7.00
N ILE A 71 8.59 -6.35 7.86
CA ILE A 71 8.31 -5.11 8.60
C ILE A 71 8.43 -3.91 7.65
N ILE A 72 7.40 -3.07 7.59
CA ILE A 72 7.43 -1.83 6.81
C ILE A 72 8.19 -0.76 7.59
N SER A 73 9.12 -0.09 6.92
CA SER A 73 9.92 0.96 7.54
C SER A 73 9.08 2.21 7.89
N GLU A 74 9.32 2.74 9.09
CA GLU A 74 8.81 4.05 9.50
C GLU A 74 9.67 5.15 8.87
N CYS A 75 9.02 6.13 8.24
CA CYS A 75 9.67 7.30 7.70
C CYS A 75 9.69 8.42 8.74
N SER A 76 10.88 8.89 9.11
CA SER A 76 11.07 9.92 10.14
C SER A 76 10.63 11.31 9.70
N SER A 77 10.62 11.57 8.39
CA SER A 77 10.18 12.84 7.83
C SER A 77 9.62 12.63 6.44
N TYR A 78 8.48 13.27 6.16
CA TYR A 78 7.83 13.20 4.86
C TYR A 78 7.62 14.60 4.33
N SER A 79 8.13 14.87 3.13
CA SER A 79 7.89 16.12 2.40
C SER A 79 7.03 15.82 1.18
N TYR A 80 5.81 16.34 1.17
CA TYR A 80 4.97 16.28 -0.02
C TYR A 80 5.43 17.36 -1.00
N LEU A 81 6.00 16.95 -2.13
CA LEU A 81 6.49 17.87 -3.18
C LEU A 81 5.38 18.32 -4.15
N GLY A 82 4.11 18.02 -3.85
CA GLY A 82 2.99 18.38 -4.70
C GLY A 82 2.59 19.85 -4.58
N ARG A 83 2.23 20.43 -5.73
CA ARG A 83 1.80 21.81 -5.93
C ARG A 83 0.29 21.95 -5.81
#